data_AF-A0A355AFY9-F1
#
_entry.id   AF-A0A355AFY9-F1
#
_cell.length_a   1.000
_cell.length_b   1.000
_cell.length_c   1.000
_cell.angle_alpha   90.00
_cell.angle_beta   90.00
_cell.angle_gamma   90.00
#
_symmetry.space_group_name_H-M   'P 1'
#
loop_
_entity.id
_entity.type
_entity.pdbx_description
1 polymer ?
#
loop_
_entity_poly.entity_id
_entity_poly.type
_entity_poly.pdbx_seq_one_letter_code
_entity_poly.pdbx_strand_id
1 'polypeptide(L)'
;SFKGDSGNGSHQQNFIDAVRKRDQNILNADIVVGNDSTAWCNLANSAFRASREYDPNLVTHGLPSMNEQAERLGKILSPHGLGLQSKGIQASTVLEVNPETGKFIGVDADQANQYYKRSYRAAYAVPQLT
;
A
#
# COMPACT_ATOMS: atom_id res chain seq x y z
N SER A 1 19.90 -21.18 -0.20
CA SER A 1 19.72 -19.79 0.23
C SER A 1 19.62 -18.91 -0.99
N PHE A 2 18.83 -17.82 -0.93
CA PHE A 2 18.89 -16.77 -1.95
C PHE A 2 20.27 -16.09 -1.84
N LYS A 3 21.03 -16.06 -2.93
CA LYS A 3 22.32 -15.35 -2.99
C LYS A 3 22.09 -14.09 -3.83
N GLY A 4 22.01 -12.95 -3.15
CA GLY A 4 22.07 -11.63 -3.77
C GLY A 4 23.33 -10.91 -3.30
N ASP A 5 23.80 -9.95 -4.09
CA ASP A 5 24.88 -9.03 -3.71
C ASP A 5 24.38 -7.93 -2.74
N SER A 6 23.12 -8.01 -2.30
CA SER A 6 22.41 -6.97 -1.52
C SER A 6 22.43 -5.60 -2.19
N GLY A 7 22.59 -5.56 -3.52
CA GLY A 7 22.71 -4.31 -4.27
C GLY A 7 24.03 -3.59 -4.04
N ASN A 8 25.07 -4.27 -3.55
CA ASN A 8 26.31 -3.62 -3.16
C ASN A 8 27.11 -3.18 -4.40
N GLY A 9 27.05 -1.89 -4.70
CA GLY A 9 27.78 -1.23 -5.80
C GLY A 9 27.09 -1.31 -7.16
N SER A 10 26.39 -2.41 -7.45
CA SER A 10 25.75 -2.64 -8.75
C SER A 10 24.55 -1.73 -9.02
N HIS A 11 23.70 -1.48 -8.02
CA HIS A 11 22.53 -0.59 -8.15
C HIS A 11 22.94 0.87 -8.33
N GLN A 12 23.89 1.34 -7.53
CA GLN A 12 24.36 2.73 -7.59
C GLN A 12 25.10 2.98 -8.92
N GLN A 13 25.93 2.03 -9.38
CA GLN A 13 26.64 2.18 -10.65
C GLN A 13 25.67 2.22 -11.83
N ASN A 14 24.63 1.36 -11.85
CA ASN A 14 23.59 1.39 -12.90
C ASN A 14 22.91 2.77 -13.00
N PHE A 15 22.51 3.33 -11.85
CA PHE A 15 21.91 4.67 -11.80
C PHE A 15 22.90 5.75 -12.27
N ILE A 16 24.16 5.72 -11.79
CA ILE A 16 25.20 6.68 -12.19
C ILE A 16 25.46 6.61 -13.70
N ASP A 17 25.51 5.42 -14.28
CA ASP A 17 25.74 5.23 -15.71
C ASP A 17 24.57 5.79 -16.54
N ALA A 18 23.33 5.52 -16.11
CA ALA A 18 22.13 6.09 -16.74
C ALA A 18 22.14 7.62 -16.72
N VAL A 19 22.48 8.23 -15.58
CA VAL A 19 22.58 9.69 -15.42
C VAL A 19 23.70 10.28 -16.29
N ARG A 20 24.90 9.68 -16.25
CA ARG A 20 26.07 10.17 -17.02
C ARG A 20 25.84 10.11 -18.53
N LYS A 21 25.18 9.04 -19.00
CA LYS A 21 24.84 8.86 -20.42
C LYS A 21 23.54 9.58 -20.82
N ARG A 22 22.77 10.08 -19.85
CA ARG A 22 21.44 10.70 -20.05
C ARG A 22 20.49 9.76 -20.79
N ASP A 23 20.54 8.48 -20.46
CA ASP A 23 19.74 7.45 -21.11
C ASP A 23 19.05 6.58 -20.06
N GLN A 24 17.73 6.73 -19.97
CA GLN A 24 16.89 6.00 -19.01
C GLN A 24 16.79 4.51 -19.32
N ASN A 25 17.03 4.10 -20.57
CA ASN A 25 16.92 2.69 -20.97
C ASN A 25 18.05 1.83 -20.37
N ILE A 26 19.05 2.46 -19.76
CA ILE A 26 20.12 1.79 -19.02
C ILE A 26 19.63 1.30 -17.66
N LEU A 27 18.59 1.92 -17.08
CA LEU A 27 18.08 1.56 -15.77
C LEU A 27 17.59 0.11 -15.76
N ASN A 28 18.04 -0.66 -14.76
CA ASN A 28 17.58 -2.04 -14.59
C ASN A 28 16.10 -2.12 -14.16
N ALA A 29 15.55 -1.03 -13.64
CA ALA A 29 14.15 -0.92 -13.26
C ALA A 29 13.65 0.49 -13.55
N ASP A 30 12.45 0.57 -14.13
CA ASP A 30 11.74 1.83 -14.34
C ASP A 30 11.32 2.42 -13.00
N ILE A 31 11.29 3.75 -12.92
CA ILE A 31 10.78 4.48 -11.76
C ILE A 31 9.32 4.11 -11.46
N VAL A 32 8.51 3.79 -12.48
CA VAL A 32 7.11 3.39 -12.31
C VAL A 32 6.99 2.14 -11.41
N VAL A 33 7.92 1.18 -11.54
CA VAL A 33 7.92 -0.02 -10.70
C VAL A 33 8.14 0.34 -9.22
N GLY A 34 9.04 1.27 -8.95
CA GLY A 34 9.30 1.77 -7.60
C GLY A 34 8.13 2.59 -7.05
N ASN A 35 7.50 3.40 -7.89
CA ASN A 35 6.31 4.18 -7.56
C ASN A 35 5.16 3.24 -7.15
N ASP A 36 4.83 2.28 -8.01
CA ASP A 36 3.66 1.42 -7.82
C ASP A 36 3.83 0.52 -6.59
N SER A 37 5.00 -0.09 -6.42
CA SER A 37 5.29 -0.89 -5.22
C SER A 37 5.16 -0.08 -3.92
N THR A 38 5.60 1.17 -3.92
CA THR A 38 5.43 2.07 -2.77
C THR A 38 3.97 2.48 -2.59
N ALA A 39 3.24 2.72 -3.68
CA ALA A 39 1.81 3.04 -3.65
C ALA A 39 0.99 1.90 -3.02
N TRP A 40 1.33 0.63 -3.31
CA TRP A 40 0.72 -0.54 -2.66
C TRP A 40 0.89 -0.55 -1.14
N CYS A 41 2.08 -0.21 -0.64
CA CYS A 41 2.31 -0.10 0.80
C CYS A 41 1.45 1.01 1.43
N ASN A 42 1.34 2.16 0.76
CA ASN A 42 0.51 3.28 1.22
C ASN A 42 -0.98 2.97 1.17
N LEU A 43 -1.43 2.24 0.15
CA LEU A 43 -2.78 1.73 0.01
C LEU A 43 -3.15 0.83 1.21
N ALA A 44 -2.32 -0.18 1.50
CA ALA A 44 -2.56 -1.08 2.62
C ALA A 44 -2.61 -0.35 3.97
N ASN A 45 -1.70 0.61 4.19
CA ASN A 45 -1.71 1.43 5.41
C ASN A 45 -2.95 2.32 5.50
N SER A 46 -3.38 2.93 4.40
CA SER A 46 -4.59 3.77 4.37
C SER A 46 -5.85 2.92 4.62
N ALA A 47 -5.92 1.74 4.01
CA ALA A 47 -6.97 0.75 4.22
C ALA A 47 -7.06 0.32 5.69
N PHE A 48 -5.92 0.02 6.34
CA PHE A 48 -5.91 -0.30 7.75
C PHE A 48 -6.38 0.87 8.62
N ARG A 49 -5.93 2.09 8.36
CA ARG A 49 -6.31 3.27 9.16
C ARG A 49 -7.74 3.75 8.94
N ALA A 50 -8.32 3.42 7.79
CA ALA A 50 -9.73 3.70 7.47
C ALA A 50 -10.65 2.51 7.83
N SER A 51 -10.09 1.42 8.33
CA SER A 51 -10.84 0.22 8.69
C SER A 51 -11.72 0.44 9.92
N ARG A 52 -12.65 -0.49 10.11
CA ARG A 52 -13.53 -0.62 11.27
C ARG A 52 -13.46 -2.05 11.79
N GLU A 53 -14.13 -2.31 12.91
CA GLU A 53 -14.28 -3.68 13.43
C GLU A 53 -14.77 -4.62 12.31
N TYR A 54 -14.23 -5.83 12.31
CA TYR A 54 -14.47 -6.80 11.26
C TYR A 54 -15.97 -7.08 11.07
N ASP A 55 -16.45 -6.87 9.85
CA ASP A 55 -17.80 -7.23 9.42
C ASP A 55 -17.70 -8.25 8.27
N PRO A 56 -18.25 -9.47 8.42
CA PRO A 56 -18.28 -10.47 7.35
C PRO A 56 -18.83 -9.93 6.03
N ASN A 57 -19.78 -8.99 6.07
CA ASN A 57 -20.37 -8.42 4.86
C ASN A 57 -19.34 -7.67 4.00
N LEU A 58 -18.33 -7.03 4.62
CA LEU A 58 -17.27 -6.33 3.88
C LEU A 58 -16.40 -7.31 3.08
N VAL A 59 -16.26 -8.53 3.59
CA VAL A 59 -15.48 -9.58 2.95
C VAL A 59 -16.32 -10.31 1.90
N THR A 60 -17.57 -10.65 2.21
CA THR A 60 -18.48 -11.33 1.29
C THR A 60 -18.80 -10.50 0.05
N HIS A 61 -18.98 -9.18 0.20
CA HIS A 61 -19.25 -8.26 -0.91
C HIS A 61 -17.99 -7.54 -1.41
N GLY A 62 -16.81 -7.92 -0.90
CA GLY A 62 -15.53 -7.34 -1.28
C GLY A 62 -14.89 -8.02 -2.49
N LEU A 63 -13.56 -7.91 -2.59
CA LEU A 63 -12.80 -8.65 -3.60
C LEU A 63 -12.83 -10.15 -3.30
N PRO A 64 -12.81 -11.03 -4.33
CA PRO A 64 -12.82 -12.49 -4.11
C PRO A 64 -11.71 -12.97 -3.17
N SER A 65 -10.53 -12.36 -3.25
CA SER A 65 -9.38 -12.70 -2.40
C SER A 65 -9.58 -12.33 -0.92
N MET A 66 -10.48 -11.39 -0.59
CA MET A 66 -10.74 -11.01 0.80
C MET A 66 -11.32 -12.20 1.59
N ASN A 67 -12.23 -12.99 1.00
CA ASN A 67 -12.79 -14.17 1.66
C ASN A 67 -11.69 -15.19 1.95
N GLU A 68 -10.82 -15.47 0.98
CA GLU A 68 -9.68 -16.37 1.17
C GLU A 68 -8.74 -15.89 2.29
N GLN A 69 -8.41 -14.60 2.31
CA GLN A 69 -7.55 -14.04 3.36
C GLN A 69 -8.22 -14.07 4.74
N ALA A 70 -9.53 -13.81 4.82
CA ALA A 70 -10.29 -13.89 6.07
C ALA A 70 -10.32 -15.32 6.61
N GLU A 71 -10.60 -16.33 5.76
CA GLU A 71 -10.54 -17.74 6.15
C GLU A 71 -9.15 -18.15 6.62
N ARG A 72 -8.11 -17.70 5.91
CA ARG A 72 -6.72 -17.97 6.28
C ARG A 72 -6.36 -17.35 7.62
N LEU A 73 -6.74 -16.09 7.84
CA LEU A 73 -6.55 -15.41 9.11
C LEU A 73 -7.28 -16.14 10.25
N GLY A 74 -8.53 -16.56 10.02
CA GLY A 74 -9.30 -17.34 10.98
C GLY A 74 -8.59 -18.64 11.39
N LYS A 75 -7.99 -19.37 10.43
CA LYS A 75 -7.19 -20.58 10.71
C LYS A 75 -5.91 -20.28 11.49
N ILE A 76 -5.29 -19.11 11.29
CA ILE A 76 -4.10 -18.67 12.05
C ILE A 76 -4.48 -18.30 13.48
N LEU A 77 -5.65 -17.68 13.68
CA LEU A 77 -6.12 -17.20 14.98
C LEU A 77 -6.68 -18.31 15.88
N SER A 78 -7.33 -19.33 15.30
CA SER A 78 -8.06 -20.35 16.06
C SER A 78 -7.22 -21.13 17.09
N PRO A 79 -5.93 -21.47 16.86
CA PRO A 79 -5.09 -22.14 17.87
C PRO A 79 -4.84 -21.28 19.12
N HIS A 80 -5.07 -19.97 19.02
CA HIS A 80 -4.90 -19.00 20.10
C HIS A 80 -6.22 -18.64 20.79
N GLY A 81 -7.32 -19.33 20.48
CA GLY A 81 -8.65 -19.02 21.02
C GLY A 81 -9.24 -17.70 20.50
N LEU A 82 -8.70 -17.19 19.38
CA LEU A 82 -9.14 -15.97 18.73
C LEU A 82 -9.91 -16.32 17.44
N GLY A 83 -10.83 -15.44 17.05
CA GLY A 83 -11.58 -15.52 15.80
C GLY A 83 -11.63 -14.18 15.11
N LEU A 84 -12.26 -14.12 13.93
CA LEU A 84 -12.37 -12.88 13.16
C LEU A 84 -13.24 -11.82 13.85
N GLN A 85 -14.10 -12.24 14.78
CA GLN A 85 -14.91 -11.35 15.62
C GLN A 85 -14.21 -10.95 16.93
N SER A 86 -12.96 -11.39 17.16
CA SER A 86 -12.21 -10.97 18.33
C SER A 86 -11.87 -9.49 18.27
N LYS A 87 -11.83 -8.84 19.45
CA LYS A 87 -11.48 -7.42 19.57
C LYS A 87 -10.13 -7.14 18.90
N GLY A 88 -10.08 -6.11 18.07
CA GLY A 88 -8.88 -5.66 17.36
C GLY A 88 -8.70 -6.26 15.97
N ILE A 89 -9.55 -7.20 15.54
CA ILE A 89 -9.62 -7.59 14.13
C ILE A 89 -10.44 -6.54 13.37
N GLN A 90 -9.89 -6.04 12.28
CA GLN A 90 -10.46 -4.96 11.50
C GLN A 90 -10.50 -5.29 10.01
N ALA A 91 -11.44 -4.69 9.30
CA ALA A 91 -11.55 -4.75 7.86
C ALA A 91 -11.97 -3.38 7.30
N SER A 92 -11.46 -3.04 6.12
CA SER A 92 -11.93 -1.90 5.34
C SER A 92 -12.88 -2.37 4.24
N THR A 93 -13.61 -1.44 3.65
CA THR A 93 -14.20 -1.63 2.32
C THR A 93 -13.11 -1.80 1.29
N VAL A 94 -13.49 -2.27 0.10
CA VAL A 94 -12.60 -2.20 -1.07
C VAL A 94 -12.36 -0.73 -1.38
N LEU A 95 -11.12 -0.28 -1.20
CA LEU A 95 -10.70 1.07 -1.54
C LEU A 95 -10.18 1.10 -2.97
N GLU A 96 -10.89 1.81 -3.83
CA GLU A 96 -10.48 2.04 -5.22
C GLU A 96 -9.70 3.35 -5.32
N VAL A 97 -8.64 3.36 -6.13
CA VAL A 97 -7.80 4.53 -6.37
C VAL A 97 -8.03 5.03 -7.79
N ASN A 98 -8.38 6.31 -7.92
CA ASN A 98 -8.43 6.97 -9.21
C ASN A 98 -7.00 7.13 -9.76
N PRO A 99 -6.66 6.54 -10.92
CA PRO A 99 -5.28 6.51 -11.42
C PRO A 99 -4.75 7.88 -11.87
N GLU A 100 -5.63 8.83 -12.21
CA GLU A 100 -5.24 10.18 -12.65
C GLU A 100 -4.88 11.08 -11.45
N THR A 101 -5.64 10.95 -10.35
CA THR A 101 -5.49 11.81 -9.17
C THR A 101 -4.72 11.15 -8.03
N GLY A 102 -4.59 9.82 -8.06
CA GLY A 102 -4.05 8.99 -6.98
C GLY A 102 -4.92 8.94 -5.72
N LYS A 103 -6.12 9.55 -5.72
CA LYS A 103 -7.02 9.62 -4.56
C LYS A 103 -7.97 8.43 -4.51
N PHE A 104 -8.42 8.11 -3.30
CA PHE A 104 -9.48 7.13 -3.09
C PHE A 104 -10.82 7.64 -3.62
N ILE A 105 -11.62 6.72 -4.17
CA ILE A 105 -12.99 6.96 -4.64
C ILE A 105 -13.94 5.88 -4.07
N GLY A 106 -15.25 6.16 -4.13
CA GLY A 106 -16.29 5.24 -3.65
C GLY A 106 -16.58 5.36 -2.15
N VAL A 107 -17.08 4.26 -1.57
CA VAL A 107 -17.50 4.22 -0.17
C VAL A 107 -16.28 4.34 0.75
N ASP A 108 -16.38 5.19 1.77
CA ASP A 108 -15.31 5.50 2.73
C ASP A 108 -14.06 6.18 2.15
N ALA A 109 -14.13 6.66 0.91
CA ALA A 109 -13.05 7.41 0.27
C ALA A 109 -12.63 8.64 1.09
N ASP A 110 -13.58 9.37 1.67
CA ASP A 110 -13.29 10.54 2.50
C ASP A 110 -12.45 10.18 3.73
N GLN A 111 -12.74 9.03 4.35
CA GLN A 111 -11.98 8.54 5.51
C GLN A 111 -10.57 8.13 5.11
N ALA A 112 -10.42 7.44 3.97
CA ALA A 112 -9.10 7.04 3.46
C ALA A 112 -8.26 8.22 2.96
N ASN A 113 -8.90 9.21 2.31
CA ASN A 113 -8.25 10.39 1.76
C ASN A 113 -7.68 11.33 2.83
N GLN A 114 -8.11 11.24 4.09
CA GLN A 114 -7.44 11.91 5.21
C GLN A 114 -5.98 11.46 5.38
N TYR A 115 -5.64 10.28 4.87
CA TYR A 115 -4.30 9.69 4.98
C TYR A 115 -3.49 9.77 3.69
N TYR A 116 -4.12 10.24 2.59
CA TYR A 116 -3.46 10.42 1.29
C TYR A 116 -2.28 11.40 1.38
N LYS A 117 -2.41 12.47 2.16
CA LYS A 117 -1.35 13.43 2.45
C LYS A 117 -1.23 13.61 3.96
N ARG A 118 0.00 13.54 4.49
CA ARG A 118 0.23 13.85 5.90
C ARG A 118 -0.09 15.32 6.19
N SER A 119 -0.64 15.57 7.37
CA SER A 119 -0.68 16.93 7.91
C SER A 119 0.74 17.36 8.23
N TYR A 120 1.26 18.31 7.45
CA TYR A 120 2.62 18.82 7.63
C TYR A 120 2.70 19.70 8.87
N ARG A 121 3.87 19.69 9.52
CA ARG A 121 4.22 20.74 10.46
C ARG A 121 4.33 22.07 9.70
N ALA A 122 3.73 23.14 10.21
CA ALA A 122 3.56 24.41 9.50
C ALA A 122 4.81 24.90 8.73
N ALA A 123 5.98 24.90 9.36
CA ALA A 123 7.25 25.36 8.75
C ALA A 123 7.90 24.39 7.76
N TYR A 124 7.29 23.23 7.49
CA TYR A 124 7.82 22.15 6.64
C TYR A 124 6.76 21.66 5.63
N ALA A 125 5.72 22.44 5.41
CA ALA A 125 4.69 22.11 4.45
C ALA A 125 5.25 22.13 3.03
N VAL A 126 5.06 21.02 2.30
CA VAL A 126 5.36 20.98 0.86
C VAL A 126 4.34 21.88 0.16
N PRO A 127 4.80 22.93 -0.58
CA PRO A 127 3.93 23.85 -1.28
C PRO A 127 3.00 23.11 -2.26
N GLN A 128 1.82 23.67 -2.50
CA GLN A 128 1.04 23.24 -3.65
C GLN A 128 1.71 23.79 -4.91
N LEU A 129 2.01 22.89 -5.84
CA LEU A 129 2.39 23.27 -7.20
C LEU A 129 1.09 23.63 -7.92
N THR A 130 0.98 24.89 -8.34
CA THR A 130 -0.09 25.40 -9.21
C THR A 130 0.30 25.28 -10.66
#